data_AF-A0A1V6D1D7-F1
#
_entry.id   AF-A0A1V6D1D7-F1
#
_cell.length_a   1.000
_cell.length_b   1.000
_cell.length_c   1.000
_cell.angle_alpha   90.00
_cell.angle_beta   90.00
_cell.angle_gamma   90.00
#
_symmetry.space_group_name_H-M   'P 1'
#
loop_
_entity.id
_entity.type
_entity.pdbx_description
1 polymer ?
#
loop_
_entity_poly.entity_id
_entity_poly.type
_entity_poly.pdbx_seq_one_letter_code
_entity_poly.pdbx_strand_id
1 'polypeptide(L)'
;MNRDGLRAVLSVVMLILALAALRRMFLEWTAALPQSAPANGRALVQPKLLGQQSNGMFHDDCCEVIMESCRPGVTVPRPEAGPLVTFRTRREALEAGYKPCPKCLP
;
A
#
# COMPACT_ATOMS: atom_id res chain seq x y z
N MET A 1 4.61 -54.08 -30.25
CA MET A 1 5.01 -52.93 -29.40
C MET A 1 6.00 -53.46 -28.36
N ASN A 2 7.28 -53.04 -28.40
CA ASN A 2 8.32 -53.62 -27.55
C ASN A 2 8.10 -53.25 -26.08
N ARG A 3 8.26 -54.25 -25.19
CA ARG A 3 8.07 -54.16 -23.74
C ARG A 3 8.94 -53.07 -23.12
N ASP A 4 10.11 -52.82 -23.69
CA ASP A 4 11.03 -51.76 -23.29
C ASP A 4 10.54 -50.36 -23.68
N GLY A 5 9.89 -50.23 -24.84
CA GLY A 5 9.28 -48.97 -25.28
C GLY A 5 8.09 -48.58 -24.41
N LEU A 6 7.27 -49.55 -24.00
CA LEU A 6 6.16 -49.33 -23.07
C LEU A 6 6.67 -48.88 -21.69
N ARG A 7 7.77 -49.48 -21.21
CA ARG A 7 8.39 -49.12 -19.94
C ARG A 7 9.01 -47.72 -19.95
N ALA A 8 9.64 -47.34 -21.06
CA ALA A 8 10.17 -45.99 -21.25
C ALA A 8 9.06 -44.94 -21.27
N VAL A 9 7.96 -45.20 -22.00
CA VAL A 9 6.80 -44.29 -22.03
C VAL A 9 6.17 -44.14 -20.65
N LEU A 10 5.97 -45.24 -19.93
CA LEU A 10 5.44 -45.20 -18.55
C LEU A 10 6.37 -44.44 -17.60
N SER A 11 7.69 -44.59 -17.74
CA SER A 11 8.66 -43.85 -16.93
C SER A 11 8.61 -42.35 -17.19
N VAL A 12 8.48 -41.93 -18.45
CA VAL A 12 8.34 -40.52 -18.83
C VAL A 12 7.01 -39.94 -18.31
N VAL A 13 5.91 -40.68 -18.43
CA VAL A 13 4.60 -40.25 -17.90
C VAL A 13 4.65 -40.07 -16.38
N MET A 14 5.25 -41.00 -15.64
CA MET A 14 5.41 -40.89 -14.20
C MET A 14 6.30 -39.71 -13.79
N LEU A 15 7.35 -39.42 -14.56
CA LEU A 15 8.22 -38.25 -14.33
C LEU A 15 7.44 -36.93 -14.52
N ILE A 16 6.60 -36.83 -15.56
CA ILE A 16 5.76 -35.66 -15.80
C ILE A 16 4.76 -35.47 -14.66
N LEU A 17 4.12 -36.54 -14.19
CA LEU A 17 3.18 -36.49 -13.08
C LEU A 17 3.86 -36.04 -11.77
N ALA A 18 5.08 -36.54 -11.50
CA ALA A 18 5.87 -36.12 -10.34
C ALA A 18 6.24 -34.63 -10.39
N LEU A 19 6.67 -34.12 -11.56
CA LEU A 19 6.97 -32.70 -11.76
C LEU A 19 5.73 -31.82 -11.60
N ALA A 20 4.57 -32.26 -12.08
CA ALA A 20 3.31 -31.54 -11.92
C ALA A 20 2.87 -31.47 -10.44
N ALA A 21 3.05 -32.55 -9.69
CA ALA A 21 2.78 -32.57 -8.25
C ALA A 21 3.74 -31.65 -7.49
N LEU A 22 5.03 -31.66 -7.82
CA LEU A 22 6.03 -30.79 -7.20
C LEU A 22 5.73 -29.31 -7.48
N ARG A 23 5.29 -28.97 -8.70
CA ARG A 23 4.86 -27.60 -9.06
C ARG A 23 3.66 -27.15 -8.23
N ARG A 24 2.67 -28.03 -7.99
CA ARG A 24 1.51 -27.70 -7.15
C ARG A 24 1.92 -27.45 -5.71
N MET A 25 2.75 -28.33 -5.13
CA MET A 25 3.28 -28.12 -3.79
C MET A 25 4.09 -26.83 -3.70
N PHE A 26 4.92 -26.52 -4.69
CA PHE A 26 5.66 -25.27 -4.73
C PHE A 26 4.73 -24.05 -4.78
N LEU A 27 3.68 -24.09 -5.60
CA LEU A 27 2.69 -23.01 -5.67
C LEU A 27 1.94 -22.82 -4.34
N GLU A 28 1.49 -23.90 -3.70
CA GLU A 28 0.85 -23.86 -2.39
C GLU A 28 1.81 -23.33 -1.31
N TRP A 29 3.08 -23.75 -1.35
CA TRP A 29 4.11 -23.27 -0.43
C TRP A 29 4.45 -21.79 -0.64
N THR A 30 4.50 -21.33 -1.90
CA THR A 30 4.66 -19.89 -2.22
C THR A 30 3.43 -19.05 -1.93
N ALA A 31 2.24 -19.64 -1.93
CA ALA A 31 1.02 -18.98 -1.48
C ALA A 31 0.93 -18.91 0.05
N ALA A 32 1.56 -19.85 0.76
CA ALA A 32 1.65 -19.87 2.23
C ALA A 32 2.82 -19.03 2.77
N LEU A 33 3.79 -18.64 1.94
CA LEU A 33 4.70 -17.56 2.27
C LEU A 33 3.86 -16.30 2.45
N PRO A 34 3.91 -15.62 3.61
CA PRO A 34 3.29 -14.31 3.73
C PRO A 34 3.88 -13.49 2.60
N GLN A 35 3.02 -12.94 1.74
CA GLN A 35 3.42 -11.90 0.80
C GLN A 35 4.04 -10.81 1.66
N SER A 36 5.37 -10.88 1.84
CA SER A 36 6.15 -9.84 2.47
C SER A 36 5.73 -8.59 1.73
N ALA A 37 5.16 -7.67 2.50
CA ALA A 37 4.54 -6.41 2.13
C ALA A 37 4.96 -5.89 0.76
N PRO A 38 4.04 -5.29 -0.02
CA PRO A 38 4.35 -4.73 -1.33
C PRO A 38 5.69 -4.02 -1.23
N ALA A 39 6.63 -4.44 -2.07
CA ALA A 39 7.98 -3.91 -2.10
C ALA A 39 7.88 -2.40 -1.89
N ASN A 40 8.50 -1.91 -0.81
CA ASN A 40 8.65 -0.50 -0.48
C ASN A 40 9.40 0.18 -1.64
N GLY A 41 8.69 0.40 -2.73
CA GLY A 41 9.16 0.89 -4.00
C GLY A 41 8.20 1.97 -4.41
N ARG A 42 8.18 3.04 -3.61
CA ARG A 42 7.42 4.26 -3.89
C ARG A 42 5.93 3.99 -4.09
N ALA A 43 5.22 3.71 -2.99
CA ALA A 43 3.99 4.45 -2.85
C ALA A 43 4.43 5.92 -2.93
N LEU A 44 4.13 6.59 -4.05
CA LEU A 44 4.00 8.03 -4.06
C LEU A 44 3.01 8.30 -2.91
N VAL A 45 3.54 8.54 -1.71
CA VAL A 45 2.77 9.01 -0.58
C VAL A 45 2.32 10.37 -1.07
N GLN A 46 1.13 10.39 -1.69
CA GLN A 46 0.49 11.65 -2.01
C GLN A 46 0.45 12.40 -0.69
N PRO A 47 0.96 13.64 -0.63
CA PRO A 47 0.96 14.41 0.60
C PRO A 47 -0.49 14.47 1.09
N LYS A 48 -0.75 13.86 2.24
CA LYS A 48 -2.10 13.80 2.78
C LYS A 48 -2.39 15.19 3.31
N LEU A 49 -3.34 15.89 2.70
CA LEU A 49 -3.69 17.24 3.13
C LEU A 49 -4.77 17.16 4.20
N LEU A 50 -4.63 17.94 5.26
CA LEU A 50 -5.54 18.00 6.40
C LEU A 50 -6.28 19.33 6.38
N GLY A 51 -7.57 19.31 6.05
CA GLY A 51 -8.50 20.41 6.21
C GLY A 51 -8.94 20.58 7.65
N GLN A 52 -8.78 21.77 8.21
CA GLN A 52 -9.30 22.16 9.50
C GLN A 52 -10.67 22.85 9.31
N GLN A 53 -11.74 22.23 9.82
CA GLN A 53 -13.10 22.73 9.61
C GLN A 53 -13.37 24.05 10.34
N SER A 54 -12.66 24.34 11.43
CA SER A 54 -12.91 25.53 12.25
C SER A 54 -12.54 26.84 11.54
N ASN A 55 -11.57 26.81 10.63
CA ASN A 55 -11.02 28.00 9.96
C ASN A 55 -11.01 27.87 8.43
N GLY A 56 -11.49 26.74 7.89
CA GLY A 56 -11.51 26.49 6.45
C GLY A 56 -10.12 26.48 5.81
N MET A 57 -9.06 26.18 6.57
CA MET A 57 -7.71 26.06 6.04
C MET A 57 -7.33 24.60 5.86
N PHE A 58 -6.55 24.29 4.83
CA PHE A 58 -5.93 22.99 4.69
C PHE A 58 -4.42 23.08 4.85
N HIS A 59 -3.87 22.04 5.44
CA HIS A 59 -2.50 21.94 5.90
C HIS A 59 -1.85 20.68 5.29
N ASP A 60 -0.53 20.67 5.26
CA ASP A 60 0.23 19.43 5.08
C ASP A 60 0.09 18.53 6.33
N ASP A 61 0.22 17.21 6.18
CA ASP A 61 0.04 16.23 7.26
C ASP A 61 1.04 16.37 8.43
N CYS A 62 2.14 17.10 8.20
CA CYS A 62 3.13 17.44 9.22
C CYS A 62 3.12 18.91 9.67
N CYS A 63 2.06 19.68 9.40
CA CYS A 63 2.03 21.08 9.80
C CYS A 63 1.99 21.29 11.32
N GLU A 64 2.97 22.02 11.86
CA GLU A 64 3.10 22.35 13.30
C GLU A 64 1.88 23.07 13.91
N VAL A 65 1.04 23.69 13.07
CA VAL A 65 -0.17 24.42 13.49
C VAL A 65 -1.27 23.47 13.94
N ILE A 66 -1.34 22.28 13.33
CA ILE A 66 -2.40 21.30 13.60
C ILE A 66 -1.86 19.99 14.18
N MET A 67 -0.55 19.78 14.10
CA MET A 67 0.14 18.60 14.62
C MET A 67 1.01 18.97 15.81
N GLU A 68 0.95 18.16 16.86
CA GLU A 68 1.84 18.28 18.02
C GLU A 68 3.16 17.54 17.78
N SER A 69 3.10 16.41 17.07
CA SER A 69 4.28 15.68 16.61
C SER A 69 4.03 15.10 15.22
N CYS A 70 5.07 15.16 14.37
CA CYS A 70 5.08 14.46 13.09
C CYS A 70 6.21 13.44 13.06
N ARG A 71 5.88 12.18 13.35
CA ARG A 71 6.73 11.03 13.02
C ARG A 71 6.07 10.28 11.86
N PRO A 72 6.84 9.70 10.93
CA PRO A 72 6.28 8.84 9.90
C PRO A 72 5.40 7.75 10.53
N GLY A 73 4.11 7.75 10.19
CA GLY A 73 3.11 6.80 10.71
C GLY A 73 2.53 7.14 12.10
N VAL A 74 2.98 8.21 12.76
CA VAL A 74 2.44 8.69 14.03
C VAL A 74 2.17 10.19 13.93
N THR A 75 0.92 10.49 13.61
CA THR A 75 0.37 11.85 13.50
C THR A 75 -0.52 12.10 14.72
N VAL A 76 -0.05 12.93 15.66
CA VAL A 76 -0.84 13.36 16.82
C VAL A 76 -1.44 14.74 16.54
N PRO A 77 -2.75 14.84 16.25
CA PRO A 77 -3.39 16.13 16.04
C PRO A 77 -3.46 16.90 17.36
N ARG A 78 -3.26 18.22 17.30
CA ARG A 78 -3.46 19.07 18.47
C ARG A 78 -4.94 19.05 18.88
N PRO A 79 -5.26 18.98 20.18
CA PRO A 79 -6.64 18.97 20.65
C PRO A 79 -7.42 20.23 20.25
N GLU A 80 -6.72 21.35 20.07
CA GLU A 80 -7.28 22.64 19.62
C GLU A 80 -7.55 22.72 18.11
N ALA A 81 -7.03 21.76 17.32
CA ALA A 81 -7.25 21.76 15.87
C ALA A 81 -8.71 21.45 15.51
N GLY A 82 -9.46 20.83 16.43
CA GLY A 82 -10.86 20.47 16.20
C GLY A 82 -11.00 19.37 15.13
N PRO A 83 -12.19 19.23 14.52
CA PRO A 83 -12.43 18.19 13.53
C PRO A 83 -11.63 18.46 12.24
N LEU A 84 -10.87 17.44 11.83
CA LEU A 84 -10.04 17.45 10.63
C LEU A 84 -10.70 16.63 9.51
N VAL A 85 -10.59 17.12 8.28
CA VAL A 85 -10.98 16.46 7.04
C VAL A 85 -9.70 16.15 6.26
N THR A 86 -9.68 15.06 5.49
CA THR A 86 -8.52 14.69 4.69
C THR A 86 -8.80 14.91 3.21
N PHE A 87 -7.88 15.53 2.49
CA PHE A 87 -7.91 15.67 1.04
C PHE A 87 -6.74 14.92 0.41
N ARG A 88 -6.93 14.39 -0.80
CA ARG A 88 -5.88 13.70 -1.56
C ARG A 88 -5.02 14.67 -2.35
N THR A 89 -5.59 15.79 -2.80
CA THR A 89 -4.88 16.77 -3.63
C THR A 89 -5.18 18.20 -3.21
N ARG A 90 -4.25 19.13 -3.49
CA ARG A 90 -4.47 20.57 -3.24
C ARG A 90 -5.72 21.09 -3.97
N ARG A 91 -5.97 20.58 -5.17
CA ARG A 91 -7.11 20.96 -6.00
C ARG A 91 -8.44 20.62 -5.35
N GLU A 92 -8.57 19.39 -4.81
CA GLU A 92 -9.76 18.95 -4.09
C GLU A 92 -10.08 19.85 -2.89
N ALA A 93 -9.05 20.24 -2.13
CA ALA A 93 -9.21 21.16 -1.00
C ALA A 93 -9.68 22.55 -1.44
N LEU A 94 -9.10 23.09 -2.52
CA LEU A 94 -9.49 24.38 -3.10
C LEU A 94 -10.91 24.36 -3.65
N GLU A 95 -11.30 23.29 -4.36
CA GLU A 95 -12.66 23.10 -4.88
C GLU A 95 -13.70 22.95 -3.75
N ALA A 96 -13.30 22.37 -2.62
CA ALA A 96 -14.11 22.32 -1.39
C ALA A 96 -14.18 23.66 -0.64
N GLY A 97 -13.52 24.72 -1.13
CA GLY A 97 -13.53 26.05 -0.53
C GLY A 97 -12.50 26.28 0.58
N TYR A 98 -11.56 25.35 0.78
CA TYR A 98 -10.50 25.50 1.78
C TYR A 98 -9.33 26.32 1.24
N LYS A 99 -8.70 27.11 2.10
CA LYS A 99 -7.52 27.92 1.77
C LYS A 99 -6.23 27.21 2.20
N PRO A 100 -5.14 27.30 1.42
CA PRO A 100 -3.86 26.73 1.83
C PRO A 100 -3.32 27.47 3.04
N CYS A 101 -2.78 26.74 4.00
CA CYS A 101 -2.09 27.34 5.14
C CYS A 101 -0.76 27.95 4.66
N PRO A 102 -0.53 29.27 4.83
CA PRO A 102 0.67 29.94 4.31
C PRO A 102 1.96 29.53 5.01
N LYS A 103 1.88 28.85 6.17
CA LYS A 103 3.05 28.37 6.91
C LYS A 103 3.63 27.09 6.34
N CYS A 104 2.79 26.13 5.97
CA CYS A 104 3.23 24.82 5.48
C CYS A 104 3.02 24.62 3.98
N LEU A 105 2.20 25.45 3.33
CA LEU A 105 1.85 25.37 1.92
C LEU A 105 1.98 26.76 1.28
N PRO A 106 3.22 27.20 0.98
CA PRO A 106 3.46 28.40 0.17
C PRO A 106 3.00 28.21 -1.28
#